data_AF-A0A5B9XXJ3-F1
#
_entry.id   AF-A0A5B9XXJ3-F1
#
_cell.length_a   1.000
_cell.length_b   1.000
_cell.length_c   1.000
_cell.angle_alpha   90.00
_cell.angle_beta   90.00
_cell.angle_gamma   90.00
#
_symmetry.space_group_name_H-M   'P 1'
#
loop_
_entity.id
_entity.type
_entity.pdbx_description
1 polymer ?
#
loop_
_entity_poly.entity_id
_entity_poly.type
_entity_poly.pdbx_seq_one_letter_code
_entity_poly.pdbx_strand_id
1 'polypeptide(L)' 'MKIIKLNNIKLLTNICILQSLLKLKGINQSKILFILLRAHININKYINEFTEQELSNLIKVINNFLYTYK' A
#
# COMPACT_ATOMS: atom_id res chain seq x y z
N MET A 1 10.95 -11.90 12.07
CA MET A 1 10.61 -11.08 10.89
C MET A 1 9.09 -10.92 10.87
N LYS A 2 8.55 -9.73 11.23
CA LYS A 2 7.09 -9.51 11.25
C LYS A 2 6.60 -9.48 9.79
N ILE A 3 5.56 -10.23 9.45
CA ILE A 3 4.96 -10.22 8.10
C ILE A 3 3.68 -9.39 8.19
N ILE A 4 3.58 -8.33 7.40
CA ILE A 4 2.36 -7.53 7.30
C ILE A 4 1.54 -8.08 6.13
N LYS A 5 0.28 -8.47 6.39
CA LYS A 5 -0.63 -8.93 5.34
C LYS A 5 -1.52 -7.77 4.91
N LEU A 6 -1.53 -7.48 3.61
CA LEU A 6 -2.34 -6.41 3.01
C LEU A 6 -3.09 -7.00 1.82
N ASN A 7 -4.42 -7.12 1.91
CA ASN A 7 -5.28 -7.75 0.89
C ASN A 7 -4.71 -9.06 0.32
N ASN A 8 -4.40 -10.03 1.19
CA ASN A 8 -3.77 -11.33 0.87
C ASN A 8 -2.33 -11.29 0.33
N ILE A 9 -1.70 -10.11 0.21
CA ILE A 9 -0.27 -10.01 -0.11
C ILE A 9 0.55 -10.02 1.17
N LYS A 10 1.54 -10.93 1.23
CA LYS A 10 2.60 -10.88 2.25
C LYS A 10 3.57 -9.77 1.86
N LEU A 11 3.55 -8.69 2.62
CA LEU A 11 4.50 -7.60 2.47
C LEU A 11 5.78 -7.92 3.23
N LEU A 12 6.91 -7.90 2.50
CA LEU A 12 8.23 -7.98 3.10
C LEU A 12 8.59 -6.61 3.68
N THR A 13 8.94 -6.58 4.97
CA THR A 13 9.15 -5.35 5.74
C THR A 13 10.32 -4.49 5.25
N ASN A 14 11.27 -5.07 4.52
CA ASN A 14 12.48 -4.39 4.05
C ASN A 14 12.31 -3.77 2.65
N ILE A 15 11.09 -3.69 2.16
CA ILE A 15 10.77 -3.16 0.83
C ILE A 15 10.02 -1.84 1.00
N CYS A 16 10.34 -0.88 0.14
CA CYS A 16 9.61 0.37 0.00
C CYS A 16 8.13 0.11 -0.36
N ILE A 17 7.20 0.92 0.16
CA ILE A 17 5.76 0.71 -0.07
C ILE A 17 5.40 0.71 -1.56
N LEU A 18 6.05 1.56 -2.37
CA LEU A 18 5.84 1.62 -3.82
C LEU A 18 6.12 0.26 -4.49
N GLN A 19 7.30 -0.30 -4.24
CA GLN A 19 7.72 -1.58 -4.82
C GLN A 19 6.82 -2.74 -4.36
N SER A 20 6.31 -2.63 -3.14
CA SER A 20 5.39 -3.60 -2.58
C SER A 20 4.01 -3.54 -3.22
N LEU A 21 3.47 -2.33 -3.42
CA LEU A 21 2.18 -2.14 -4.08
C LEU A 21 2.24 -2.47 -5.58
N LEU A 22 3.40 -2.32 -6.24
CA LEU A 22 3.59 -2.72 -7.64
C LEU A 22 3.41 -4.24 -7.87
N LYS A 23 3.49 -5.06 -6.80
CA LYS A 23 3.20 -6.49 -6.89
C LYS A 23 1.69 -6.81 -6.96
N LEU A 24 0.82 -5.82 -6.74
CA LEU A 24 -0.63 -5.99 -6.89
C LEU A 24 -0.98 -6.08 -8.38
N LYS A 25 -1.52 -7.23 -8.80
CA LYS A 25 -2.05 -7.40 -10.17
C LYS A 25 -3.13 -6.34 -10.46
N GLY A 26 -3.01 -5.65 -11.58
CA GLY A 26 -4.00 -4.66 -12.06
C GLY A 26 -3.77 -3.22 -11.58
N ILE A 27 -2.73 -2.95 -10.79
CA ILE A 27 -2.38 -1.60 -10.35
C ILE A 27 -1.05 -1.19 -10.98
N ASN A 28 -1.06 -0.12 -11.77
CA ASN A 28 0.14 0.48 -12.34
C ASN A 28 0.71 1.56 -11.41
N GLN A 29 1.93 2.03 -11.71
CA GLN A 29 2.64 3.00 -10.87
C GLN A 29 1.85 4.31 -10.64
N SER A 30 1.13 4.81 -11.65
CA SER A 30 0.32 6.03 -11.52
C SER A 30 -0.86 5.86 -10.56
N LYS A 31 -1.55 4.72 -10.59
CA LYS A 31 -2.60 4.40 -9.60
C LYS A 31 -2.05 4.26 -8.19
N ILE A 32 -0.86 3.68 -8.04
CA ILE A 32 -0.20 3.55 -6.73
C ILE A 32 0.16 4.93 -6.17
N LEU A 33 0.74 5.81 -6.99
CA LEU A 33 1.01 7.19 -6.60
C LEU A 33 -0.25 7.90 -6.12
N PHE A 34 -1.37 7.73 -6.83
CA PHE A 34 -2.65 8.30 -6.42
C PHE A 34 -3.13 7.75 -5.06
N ILE A 35 -3.04 6.43 -4.84
CA ILE A 35 -3.39 5.79 -3.57
C ILE A 35 -2.52 6.32 -2.43
N LEU A 36 -1.20 6.40 -2.63
CA LEU A 36 -0.25 6.86 -1.61
C LEU A 36 -0.46 8.34 -1.27
N LEU A 37 -0.70 9.18 -2.28
CA LEU A 37 -1.04 10.59 -2.10
C LEU A 37 -2.31 10.75 -1.27
N ARG A 38 -3.37 10.00 -1.61
CA ARG A 38 -4.66 10.07 -0.91
C ARG A 38 -4.61 9.50 0.51
N ALA A 39 -3.68 8.59 0.77
CA ALA A 39 -3.41 8.05 2.09
C ALA A 39 -2.40 8.89 2.90
N HIS A 40 -1.88 10.01 2.34
CA HIS A 40 -0.85 10.86 2.94
C HIS A 40 0.43 10.11 3.33
N ILE A 41 0.83 9.13 2.52
CA ILE A 41 2.00 8.30 2.77
C ILE A 41 3.14 8.69 1.83
N ASN A 42 4.34 8.84 2.41
CA ASN A 42 5.54 9.06 1.62
C ASN A 42 5.84 7.79 0.78
N ILE A 43 5.98 8.01 -0.53
CA ILE A 43 6.34 7.01 -1.54
C ILE A 43 7.60 6.22 -1.17
N ASN A 44 8.60 6.86 -0.54
CA ASN A 44 9.86 6.25 -0.16
C ASN A 44 9.83 5.54 1.20
N LYS A 45 8.70 5.60 1.92
CA LYS A 45 8.56 5.00 3.24
C LYS A 45 8.69 3.48 3.18
N TYR A 46 9.46 2.91 4.09
CA TYR A 46 9.60 1.46 4.20
C TYR A 46 8.46 0.87 5.03
N ILE A 47 8.06 -0.36 4.73
CA ILE A 47 6.88 -0.98 5.35
C ILE A 47 7.05 -1.20 6.86
N ASN A 48 8.27 -1.42 7.33
CA ASN A 48 8.59 -1.50 8.76
C ASN A 48 8.38 -0.17 9.51
N GLU A 49 8.37 0.97 8.83
CA GLU A 49 8.19 2.30 9.42
C GLU A 49 6.70 2.68 9.54
N PHE A 50 5.79 1.82 9.04
CA PHE A 50 4.36 2.11 9.09
C PHE A 50 3.82 1.86 10.49
N THR A 51 3.05 2.83 10.97
CA THR A 51 2.17 2.65 12.11
C THR A 51 0.94 1.83 11.72
N GLU A 52 0.31 1.18 12.69
CA GLU A 52 -0.95 0.44 12.45
C GLU A 52 -2.05 1.34 11.88
N GLN A 53 -2.07 2.62 12.29
CA GLN A 53 -3.01 3.61 11.80
C GLN A 53 -2.80 3.95 10.33
N GLU A 54 -1.55 4.15 9.91
CA GLU A 54 -1.21 4.38 8.49
C GLU A 54 -1.54 3.16 7.62
N LEU A 55 -1.28 1.95 8.10
CA LEU A 55 -1.65 0.71 7.41
C LEU A 55 -3.16 0.58 7.25
N SER A 56 -3.92 0.84 8.32
CA SER A 56 -5.39 0.81 8.28
C SER A 56 -5.93 1.84 7.28
N ASN A 57 -5.36 3.04 7.25
CA ASN A 57 -5.76 4.07 6.29
C ASN A 57 -5.42 3.68 4.86
N LEU A 58 -4.22 3.15 4.61
CA LEU A 58 -3.80 2.66 3.30
C LEU A 58 -4.76 1.56 2.79
N ILE A 59 -5.10 0.58 3.64
CA ILE A 59 -6.04 -0.49 3.29
C ILE A 59 -7.41 0.09 2.89
N LYS A 60 -7.93 1.06 3.66
CA LYS A 60 -9.20 1.73 3.34
C LYS A 60 -9.15 2.43 1.99
N VAL A 61 -8.07 3.18 1.72
CA VAL A 61 -7.89 3.90 0.45
C VAL A 61 -7.78 2.92 -0.72
N ILE A 62 -7.02 1.83 -0.57
CA ILE A 62 -6.90 0.78 -1.61
C ILE A 62 -8.26 0.13 -1.88
N ASN A 63 -9.01 -0.26 -0.84
CA ASN A 63 -10.31 -0.91 -1.02
C ASN A 63 -11.33 0.04 -1.66
N ASN A 64 -11.36 1.30 -1.24
CA ASN A 64 -12.23 2.29 -1.85
C ASN A 64 -11.85 2.56 -3.32
N PHE A 65 -10.55 2.61 -3.61
CA PHE A 65 -10.05 2.73 -4.99
C PHE A 65 -10.48 1.54 -5.86
N LEU A 66 -10.31 0.30 -5.37
CA LEU A 66 -10.73 -0.91 -6.08
C LEU A 66 -12.25 -0.97 -6.29
N TYR A 67 -13.05 -0.41 -5.37
CA TYR A 67 -14.50 -0.37 -5.47
C TYR A 67 -14.99 0.72 -6.44
N THR A 68 -14.38 1.90 -6.42
CA THR A 68 -14.79 3.06 -7.25
C THR A 68 -14.49 2.83 -8.74
N TYR A 69 -13.39 2.14 -9.03
CA TYR A 69 -12.91 1.91 -10.41
C TYR A 69 -13.08 0.45 -10.85
N LYS A 70 -14.10 -0.23 -10.30
CA LYS A 70 -14.50 -1.59 -10.68
C LYS A 70 -15.11 -1.62 -12.07
#